data_AF-A0A4Y2LAY9-F1
#
_entry.id   AF-A0A4Y2LAY9-F1
#
_cell.length_a   1.000
_cell.length_b   1.000
_cell.length_c   1.000
_cell.angle_alpha   90.00
_cell.angle_beta   90.00
_cell.angle_gamma   90.00
#
_symmetry.space_group_name_H-M   'P 1'
#
loop_
_entity.id
_entity.type
_entity.pdbx_description
1 polymer ?
#
loop_
_entity_poly.entity_id
_entity_poly.type
_entity_poly.pdbx_seq_one_letter_code
_entity_poly.pdbx_strand_id
1 'polypeptide(L)'
;MASRLQISKNTVHRRIIESGYMIHAKMFRRLPFSQLHISKRLQWARNHMSYGDKWMAVLFSDKKRNLDGPDGNIKYWHDLRQEPRSFFSRQSGGGSVMVWAAFSFNGQVGLAFLDGRQNSPKYIETL
;
A
#
# COMPACT_ATOMS: atom_id res chain seq x y z
N MET A 1 -36.51 7.25 1.48
CA MET A 1 -36.28 6.94 2.90
C MET A 1 -36.19 5.43 3.04
N ALA A 2 -35.06 4.86 3.45
CA ALA A 2 -34.96 3.41 3.65
C ALA A 2 -35.51 3.06 5.05
N SER A 3 -36.58 2.26 5.12
CA SER A 3 -37.15 1.77 6.37
C SER A 3 -36.15 0.83 7.06
N ARG A 4 -35.81 1.11 8.31
CA ARG A 4 -35.01 0.19 9.15
C ARG A 4 -35.91 -0.99 9.52
N LEU A 5 -35.73 -2.12 8.84
CA LEU A 5 -36.35 -3.38 9.23
C LEU A 5 -35.82 -3.80 10.61
N GLN A 6 -36.72 -4.13 11.54
CA GLN A 6 -36.39 -4.70 12.85
C GLN A 6 -36.00 -6.17 12.69
N ILE A 7 -34.78 -6.41 12.19
CA ILE A 7 -34.24 -7.76 11.95
C ILE A 7 -32.97 -7.99 12.77
N SER A 8 -32.81 -9.22 13.28
CA SER A 8 -31.61 -9.59 14.04
C SER A 8 -30.40 -9.76 13.11
N LYS A 9 -29.20 -9.50 13.64
CA LYS A 9 -27.93 -9.69 12.92
C LYS A 9 -27.77 -11.13 12.40
N ASN A 10 -28.25 -12.12 13.17
CA ASN A 10 -28.17 -13.53 12.82
C ASN A 10 -29.03 -13.86 11.59
N THR A 11 -30.23 -13.29 11.51
CA THR A 11 -31.11 -13.46 10.34
C THR A 11 -30.45 -12.91 9.08
N VAL A 12 -29.80 -11.74 9.16
CA VAL A 12 -29.05 -11.16 8.04
C VAL A 12 -27.88 -12.05 7.64
N HIS A 13 -27.08 -12.50 8.60
CA HIS A 13 -25.92 -13.36 8.33
C HIS A 13 -26.31 -14.67 7.67
N ARG A 14 -27.37 -15.33 8.15
CA ARG A 14 -27.89 -16.56 7.56
C ARG A 14 -28.34 -16.34 6.11
N ARG A 15 -29.10 -15.27 5.83
CA ARG A 15 -29.52 -14.93 4.47
C ARG A 15 -28.34 -14.68 3.52
N ILE A 16 -27.27 -14.07 4.01
CA ILE A 16 -26.04 -13.87 3.25
C ILE A 16 -25.40 -15.22 2.89
N ILE A 17 -25.27 -16.14 3.85
CA ILE A 17 -24.69 -17.47 3.60
C ILE A 17 -25.58 -18.29 2.66
N GLU A 18 -26.89 -18.30 2.88
CA GLU A 18 -27.87 -19.03 2.05
C GLU A 18 -27.91 -18.53 0.60
N SER A 19 -27.51 -17.29 0.34
CA SER A 19 -27.59 -16.70 -1.01
C SER A 19 -26.72 -17.41 -2.05
N GLY A 20 -25.64 -18.08 -1.63
CA GLY A 20 -24.74 -18.82 -2.52
C GLY A 20 -23.86 -17.96 -3.44
N TYR A 21 -24.16 -16.67 -3.61
CA TYR A 21 -23.38 -15.74 -4.43
C TYR A 21 -22.63 -14.67 -3.62
N MET A 22 -22.74 -14.67 -2.29
CA MET A 22 -22.01 -13.76 -1.41
C MET A 22 -20.81 -14.47 -0.77
N ILE A 23 -19.61 -13.95 -1.02
CA ILE A 23 -18.37 -14.46 -0.43
C ILE A 23 -17.70 -13.42 0.45
N HIS A 24 -16.96 -13.86 1.46
CA HIS A 24 -16.10 -12.98 2.22
C HIS A 24 -14.74 -12.84 1.51
N ALA A 25 -14.48 -11.67 0.93
CA ALA A 25 -13.34 -11.42 0.06
C ALA A 25 -12.39 -10.35 0.62
N LYS A 26 -11.11 -10.45 0.25
CA LYS A 26 -10.11 -9.40 0.51
C LYS A 26 -10.19 -8.37 -0.62
N MET A 27 -10.31 -7.09 -0.26
CA MET A 27 -10.35 -6.01 -1.25
C MET A 27 -8.98 -5.81 -1.89
N PHE A 28 -8.92 -5.74 -3.21
CA PHE A 28 -7.66 -5.58 -3.93
C PHE A 28 -7.15 -4.14 -3.86
N ARG A 29 -5.83 -3.97 -3.71
CA ARG A 29 -5.19 -2.65 -3.77
C ARG A 29 -4.87 -2.31 -5.20
N ARG A 30 -5.43 -1.21 -5.69
CA ARG A 30 -5.05 -0.68 -7.00
C ARG A 30 -4.03 0.43 -6.80
N LEU A 31 -2.85 0.27 -7.40
CA LEU A 31 -1.92 1.38 -7.60
C LEU A 31 -2.20 1.97 -8.99
N PRO A 32 -2.45 3.29 -9.12
CA PRO A 32 -2.73 3.89 -10.42
C PRO A 32 -1.40 4.11 -11.16
N PHE A 33 -0.96 3.11 -11.93
CA PHE A 33 0.12 3.30 -12.90
C PHE A 33 -0.47 3.76 -14.23
N SER A 34 0.10 4.82 -14.81
CA SER A 34 -0.18 5.21 -16.19
C SER A 34 0.64 4.34 -17.15
N GLN A 35 0.24 4.29 -18.43
CA GLN A 35 1.02 3.58 -19.46
C GLN A 35 2.47 4.09 -19.55
N LEU A 36 2.67 5.40 -19.33
CA LEU A 36 3.99 6.03 -19.27
C LEU A 36 4.81 5.53 -18.08
N HIS A 37 4.19 5.32 -16.90
CA HIS A 37 4.89 4.73 -15.76
C HIS A 37 5.32 3.30 -16.07
N ILE A 38 4.46 2.51 -16.72
CA ILE A 38 4.76 1.12 -17.09
C ILE A 38 5.95 1.08 -18.07
N SER A 39 5.93 1.91 -19.12
CA SER A 39 7.02 1.91 -20.12
C SER A 39 8.35 2.33 -19.52
N LYS A 40 8.39 3.39 -18.70
CA LYS A 40 9.62 3.86 -18.02
C LYS A 40 10.18 2.80 -17.08
N ARG A 41 9.33 2.15 -16.27
CA ARG A 41 9.76 1.08 -15.35
C ARG A 41 10.29 -0.13 -16.10
N LEU A 42 9.64 -0.52 -17.20
CA LEU A 42 10.09 -1.63 -18.04
C LEU A 42 11.44 -1.32 -18.69
N GLN A 43 11.63 -0.11 -19.23
CA GLN A 43 12.90 0.31 -19.80
C GLN A 43 14.01 0.31 -18.74
N TRP A 44 13.74 0.86 -17.56
CA TRP A 44 14.70 0.85 -16.45
C TRP A 44 15.09 -0.59 -16.06
N ALA A 45 14.11 -1.49 -15.92
CA ALA A 45 14.37 -2.89 -15.61
C ALA A 45 15.27 -3.54 -16.67
N ARG A 46 14.94 -3.37 -17.96
CA ARG A 46 15.74 -3.90 -19.07
C ARG A 46 17.19 -3.44 -19.03
N ASN A 47 17.41 -2.14 -18.79
CA ASN A 47 18.75 -1.56 -18.73
C ASN A 47 19.58 -2.09 -17.54
N HIS A 48 18.93 -2.57 -16.47
CA HIS A 48 19.59 -3.04 -15.25
C HIS A 48 19.49 -4.56 -15.03
N MET A 49 18.97 -5.34 -16.00
CA MET A 49 18.95 -6.81 -15.88
C MET A 49 20.36 -7.39 -15.80
N SER A 50 21.30 -6.83 -16.55
CA SER A 50 22.70 -7.26 -16.59
C SER A 50 23.62 -6.44 -15.67
N TYR A 51 23.07 -5.80 -14.63
CA TYR A 51 23.88 -4.96 -13.74
C TYR A 51 24.84 -5.80 -12.86
N GLY A 52 24.47 -7.05 -12.55
CA GLY A 52 25.33 -8.02 -11.88
C GLY A 52 25.95 -7.48 -10.59
N ASP A 53 27.25 -7.67 -10.44
CA ASP A 53 28.04 -7.28 -9.26
C ASP A 53 27.99 -5.78 -8.95
N LYS A 54 27.62 -4.94 -9.92
CA LYS A 54 27.44 -3.50 -9.68
C LYS A 54 26.36 -3.20 -8.64
N TRP A 55 25.41 -4.11 -8.44
CA TRP A 55 24.43 -4.00 -7.35
C TRP A 55 25.06 -3.96 -5.96
N MET A 56 26.26 -4.53 -5.78
CA MET A 56 26.95 -4.52 -4.48
C MET A 56 27.39 -3.13 -4.04
N ALA A 57 27.61 -2.21 -4.99
CA ALA A 57 27.98 -0.82 -4.73
C ALA A 57 26.77 0.11 -4.56
N VAL A 58 25.54 -0.39 -4.74
CA VAL A 58 24.32 0.44 -4.68
C VAL A 58 23.87 0.60 -3.22
N LEU A 59 23.73 1.86 -2.80
CA LEU A 59 23.04 2.22 -1.56
C LEU A 59 21.58 2.53 -1.87
N PHE A 60 20.67 1.75 -1.31
CA PHE A 60 19.25 2.01 -1.37
C PHE A 60 18.83 2.82 -0.16
N SER A 61 18.00 3.84 -0.35
CA SER A 61 17.43 4.64 0.74
C SER A 61 15.96 4.89 0.48
N ASP A 62 15.14 4.88 1.53
CA ASP A 62 13.73 5.23 1.43
C ASP A 62 13.23 5.94 2.70
N LYS A 63 12.10 6.66 2.57
CA LYS A 63 11.36 7.26 3.67
C LYS A 63 10.02 6.56 3.82
N LYS A 64 9.80 5.92 4.97
CA LYS A 64 8.51 5.31 5.30
C LYS A 64 7.74 6.21 6.27
N ARG A 65 6.47 6.48 5.95
CA ARG A 65 5.49 6.98 6.92
C ARG A 65 4.71 5.80 7.47
N ASN A 66 4.65 5.69 8.79
CA ASN A 66 3.88 4.67 9.51
C ASN A 66 2.99 5.37 10.53
N LEU A 67 1.79 4.80 10.77
CA LEU A 67 0.84 4.98 11.90
C LEU A 67 -0.65 4.93 11.48
N ASP A 68 -1.00 4.88 10.19
CA ASP A 68 -2.40 4.99 9.70
C ASP A 68 -3.22 3.68 9.71
N GLY A 69 -3.00 2.81 10.70
CA GLY A 69 -3.75 1.56 10.88
C GLY A 69 -3.33 0.44 9.90
N PRO A 70 -4.03 -0.72 9.91
CA PRO A 70 -3.65 -1.86 9.09
C PRO A 70 -3.80 -1.54 7.62
N ASP A 71 -2.67 -1.19 7.00
CA ASP A 71 -2.52 -0.96 5.58
C ASP A 71 -3.14 -2.14 4.82
N GLY A 72 -4.34 -1.91 4.30
CA GLY A 72 -5.04 -2.72 3.31
C GLY A 72 -5.27 -4.20 3.61
N ASN A 73 -5.64 -4.54 4.84
CA ASN A 73 -6.35 -5.78 5.16
C ASN A 73 -7.87 -5.54 5.24
N ILE A 74 -8.41 -4.85 4.25
CA ILE A 74 -9.85 -4.56 4.17
C ILE A 74 -10.54 -5.80 3.61
N LYS A 75 -11.39 -6.43 4.43
CA LYS A 75 -12.27 -7.53 4.02
C LYS A 75 -13.69 -7.03 3.87
N TYR A 76 -14.42 -7.56 2.90
CA TYR A 76 -15.81 -7.19 2.65
C TYR A 76 -16.60 -8.39 2.12
N TRP A 77 -17.92 -8.32 2.27
CA TRP A 77 -18.83 -9.25 1.61
C TRP A 77 -18.98 -8.84 0.14
N HIS A 78 -18.55 -9.72 -0.77
CA HIS A 78 -18.60 -9.51 -2.20
C HIS A 78 -19.73 -10.33 -2.82
N ASP A 79 -20.62 -9.64 -3.51
CA ASP A 79 -21.61 -10.24 -4.41
C ASP A 79 -20.92 -10.57 -5.73
N LEU A 80 -20.84 -11.86 -6.07
CA LEU A 80 -20.18 -12.38 -7.28
C LEU A 80 -20.81 -11.89 -8.59
N ARG A 81 -22.00 -11.28 -8.54
CA ARG A 81 -22.69 -10.71 -9.71
C ARG A 81 -22.22 -9.28 -10.02
N GLN A 82 -21.40 -8.70 -9.16
CA GLN A 82 -20.84 -7.36 -9.31
C GLN A 82 -19.33 -7.43 -9.50
N GLU A 83 -18.74 -6.39 -10.08
CA GLU A 83 -17.29 -6.29 -10.19
C GLU A 83 -16.62 -6.20 -8.81
N PRO A 84 -15.44 -6.83 -8.62
CA PRO A 84 -14.67 -6.72 -7.39
C PRO A 84 -14.34 -5.27 -7.05
N ARG A 85 -14.52 -4.92 -5.77
CA ARG A 85 -14.14 -3.59 -5.29
C ARG A 85 -12.62 -3.52 -5.14
N SER A 86 -12.07 -2.38 -5.53
CA SER A 86 -10.68 -2.02 -5.25
C SER A 86 -10.63 -0.67 -4.57
N PHE A 87 -9.56 -0.44 -3.83
CA PHE A 87 -9.29 0.85 -3.20
C PHE A 87 -7.87 1.31 -3.50
N PHE A 88 -7.69 2.62 -3.50
CA PHE A 88 -6.37 3.25 -3.54
C PHE A 88 -5.84 3.35 -2.11
N SER A 89 -4.57 3.01 -1.90
CA SER A 89 -3.90 3.30 -0.64
C SER A 89 -3.89 4.80 -0.39
N ARG A 90 -4.24 5.23 0.83
CA ARG A 90 -4.00 6.61 1.25
C ARG A 90 -2.50 6.80 1.41
N GLN A 91 -1.96 7.85 0.80
CA GLN A 91 -0.54 8.23 0.93
C GLN A 91 -0.34 9.32 1.99
N SER A 92 -1.42 9.93 2.46
CA SER A 92 -1.41 11.05 3.40
C SER A 92 -2.70 11.10 4.24
N GLY A 93 -2.56 11.54 5.49
CA GLY A 93 -3.65 11.85 6.42
C GLY A 93 -3.67 10.93 7.65
N GLY A 94 -3.67 11.53 8.84
CA GLY A 94 -3.50 10.86 10.14
C GLY A 94 -2.23 11.34 10.86
N GLY A 95 -1.99 10.86 12.08
CA GLY A 95 -0.70 11.06 12.77
C GLY A 95 0.32 10.10 12.16
N SER A 96 1.54 10.57 11.87
CA SER A 96 2.55 9.72 11.21
C SER A 96 3.95 9.99 11.75
N VAL A 97 4.72 8.94 12.02
CA VAL A 97 6.18 9.04 12.19
C VAL A 97 6.81 8.80 10.83
N MET A 98 7.73 9.67 10.44
CA MET A 98 8.55 9.48 9.25
C MET A 98 9.90 8.93 9.66
N VAL A 99 10.29 7.82 9.03
CA VAL A 99 11.57 7.17 9.26
C VAL A 99 12.32 7.12 7.94
N TRP A 100 13.58 7.53 7.97
CA TRP A 100 14.52 7.30 6.88
C TRP A 100 15.46 6.16 7.25
N ALA A 101 15.72 5.30 6.27
CA ALA A 101 16.72 4.25 6.40
C ALA A 101 17.39 4.05 5.05
N ALA A 102 18.66 3.63 5.09
CA ALA A 102 19.37 3.19 3.93
C ALA A 102 20.06 1.85 4.19
N PHE A 103 20.31 1.09 3.13
CA PHE A 103 21.02 -0.18 3.19
C PHE A 103 21.71 -0.47 1.86
N SER A 104 22.80 -1.21 1.91
CA SER A 104 23.51 -1.73 0.75
C SER A 104 23.69 -3.24 0.89
N PHE A 105 24.33 -3.87 -0.10
CA PHE A 105 24.72 -5.27 -0.01
C PHE A 105 25.55 -5.57 1.25
N ASN A 106 26.37 -4.62 1.70
CA ASN A 106 27.25 -4.78 2.86
C ASN A 106 26.56 -4.55 4.22
N GLY A 107 25.27 -4.23 4.23
CA GLY A 107 24.49 -4.06 5.46
C GLY A 107 23.65 -2.80 5.49
N GLN A 108 23.05 -2.55 6.66
CA GLN A 108 22.18 -1.40 6.90
C GLN A 108 23.01 -0.18 7.32
N VAL A 109 22.60 0.98 6.86
CA VAL A 109 23.03 2.30 7.36
C VAL A 109 22.04 2.74 8.44
N GLY A 110 22.48 3.61 9.35
CA GLY A 110 21.69 4.07 10.50
C GLY A 110 20.27 4.53 10.14
N LEU A 111 19.35 4.32 11.10
CA LEU A 111 17.95 4.70 10.98
C LEU A 111 17.73 6.07 11.60
N ALA A 112 17.12 6.99 10.85
CA ALA A 112 16.86 8.36 11.29
C ALA A 112 15.35 8.62 11.43
N PHE A 113 14.94 9.13 12.60
CA PHE A 113 13.59 9.63 12.83
C PHE A 113 13.50 11.07 12.34
N LEU A 114 12.53 11.34 11.47
CA LEU A 114 12.37 12.62 10.80
C LEU A 114 11.16 13.35 11.36
N ASP A 115 11.39 14.57 11.83
CA ASP A 115 10.32 15.40 12.39
C ASP A 115 9.59 16.22 11.31
N GLY A 116 8.27 16.17 11.37
CA GLY A 116 7.35 16.86 10.49
C GLY A 116 7.46 16.48 9.01
N ARG A 117 6.94 17.37 8.16
CA ARG A 117 7.01 17.21 6.71
C ARG A 117 8.43 17.51 6.22
N GLN A 118 8.99 16.56 5.47
CA GLN A 118 10.30 16.73 4.86
C GLN A 118 10.23 17.68 3.65
N ASN A 119 11.24 18.53 3.56
CA ASN A 119 11.50 19.43 2.43
C ASN A 119 12.96 19.23 1.98
N SER A 120 13.35 19.85 0.87
CA SER A 120 14.70 19.67 0.31
C SER A 120 15.82 20.04 1.30
N PRO A 121 15.76 21.17 2.05
CA PRO A 121 16.81 21.53 2.99
C PRO A 121 16.99 20.53 4.14
N LYS A 122 15.91 20.11 4.79
CA LYS A 122 15.96 19.11 5.88
C LYS A 122 16.54 17.77 5.43
N TYR A 123 16.38 17.44 4.15
CA TYR A 123 16.95 16.21 3.61
C TYR A 123 18.47 16.26 3.53
N ILE A 124 19.04 17.43 3.18
CA ILE A 124 20.49 17.63 3.12
C ILE A 124 21.10 17.46 4.53
N GLU A 125 20.41 17.92 5.57
CA GLU A 125 20.84 17.76 6.96
C GLU A 125 20.77 16.30 7.48
N THR A 126 20.00 15.43 6.81
CA THR A 126 19.82 14.02 7.20
C THR A 126 20.84 13.08 6.55
N LEU A 127 21.39 13.47 5.39
CA LEU A 127 22.38 12.69 4.64
C LEU A 127 23.78 12.81 5.26
#